data_AF-A0A8H9GAM4-F1
#
_entry.id   AF-A0A8H9GAM4-F1
#
_cell.length_a   1.000
_cell.length_b   1.000
_cell.length_c   1.000
_cell.angle_alpha   90.00
_cell.angle_beta   90.00
_cell.angle_gamma   90.00
#
_symmetry.space_group_name_H-M   'P 1'
#
loop_
_entity.id
_entity.type
_entity.pdbx_description
1 polymer ?
#
loop_
_entity_poly.entity_id
_entity_poly.type
_entity_poly.pdbx_seq_one_letter_code
_entity_poly.pdbx_strand_id
1 'polypeptide(L)'
;MDGTVIVVDASTEADRYGWLVSSQYVSRLDRVYGWGAALSSFTPPPTFLLIGDPGSTSAAQVRSMVRISRTLGVRVVCDTSRTSGEQGGDVLARAIAAGATAWDGTPGAAGVVFTPA
;
A
#
# COMPACT_ATOMS: atom_id res chain seq x y z
N MET A 1 14.93 -7.68 -9.76
CA MET A 1 14.26 -6.53 -9.09
C MET A 1 13.52 -7.19 -7.93
N ASP A 2 13.98 -6.97 -6.69
CA ASP A 2 13.79 -7.98 -5.63
C ASP A 2 12.81 -7.51 -4.53
N GLY A 3 12.00 -6.51 -4.81
CA GLY A 3 11.11 -5.92 -3.81
C GLY A 3 9.86 -6.73 -3.54
N THR A 4 9.52 -6.96 -2.27
CA THR A 4 8.24 -7.55 -1.86
C THR A 4 7.22 -6.45 -1.53
N VAL A 5 5.95 -6.71 -1.82
CA VAL A 5 4.85 -5.80 -1.46
C VAL A 5 3.80 -6.51 -0.63
N ILE A 6 3.39 -5.86 0.46
CA ILE A 6 2.19 -6.24 1.21
C ILE A 6 1.06 -5.30 0.82
N VAL A 7 -0.07 -5.86 0.41
CA VAL A 7 -1.27 -5.11 0.03
C VAL A 7 -2.29 -5.19 1.15
N VAL A 8 -2.63 -4.04 1.73
CA VAL A 8 -3.78 -3.90 2.62
C VAL A 8 -4.99 -3.52 1.78
N ASP A 9 -5.85 -4.49 1.54
CA ASP A 9 -7.04 -4.32 0.71
C ASP A 9 -8.18 -5.20 1.21
N ALA A 10 -9.17 -4.56 1.83
CA ALA A 10 -10.37 -5.14 2.39
C ALA A 10 -11.42 -5.53 1.33
N SER A 11 -11.20 -5.18 0.05
CA SER A 11 -12.13 -5.55 -1.01
C SER A 11 -12.11 -7.06 -1.29
N THR A 12 -13.14 -7.54 -1.97
CA THR A 12 -13.26 -8.96 -2.36
C THR A 12 -12.67 -9.27 -3.74
N GLU A 13 -12.16 -8.26 -4.47
CA GLU A 13 -11.61 -8.42 -5.82
C GLU A 13 -10.21 -9.03 -5.77
N ALA A 14 -10.10 -10.34 -5.95
CA ALA A 14 -8.91 -11.11 -5.58
C ALA A 14 -7.60 -10.78 -6.32
N ASP A 15 -7.57 -10.02 -7.43
CA ASP A 15 -6.37 -9.96 -8.28
C ASP A 15 -6.04 -8.59 -8.92
N ARG A 16 -6.45 -7.47 -8.29
CA ARG A 16 -6.21 -6.14 -8.86
C ARG A 16 -4.72 -5.81 -9.09
N TYR A 17 -3.84 -6.29 -8.22
CA TYR A 17 -2.44 -5.92 -8.20
C TYR A 17 -1.49 -7.04 -8.65
N GLY A 18 -2.01 -8.22 -9.02
CA GLY A 18 -1.17 -9.34 -9.45
C GLY A 18 -0.29 -9.00 -10.65
N TRP A 19 -0.72 -8.07 -11.50
CA TRP A 19 0.05 -7.59 -12.64
C TRP A 19 1.36 -6.88 -12.25
N LEU A 20 1.50 -6.38 -11.01
CA LEU A 20 2.77 -5.81 -10.53
C LEU A 20 3.88 -6.88 -10.49
N VAL A 21 3.51 -8.13 -10.22
CA VAL A 21 4.44 -9.27 -10.23
C VAL A 21 4.75 -9.69 -11.67
N SER A 22 3.73 -9.87 -12.51
CA SER A 22 3.95 -10.31 -13.90
C SER A 22 4.71 -9.27 -14.73
N SER A 23 4.55 -7.99 -14.41
CA SER A 23 5.28 -6.87 -15.03
C SER A 23 6.63 -6.58 -14.36
N GLN A 24 7.04 -7.41 -13.39
CA GLN A 24 8.34 -7.34 -12.70
C GLN A 24 8.61 -6.04 -11.91
N TYR A 25 7.56 -5.30 -11.52
CA TYR A 25 7.70 -4.17 -10.60
C TYR A 25 8.02 -4.63 -9.16
N VAL A 26 7.54 -5.81 -8.78
CA VAL A 26 7.80 -6.47 -7.50
C VAL A 26 8.03 -7.96 -7.72
N SER A 27 8.82 -8.60 -6.86
CA SER A 27 9.12 -10.04 -6.94
C SER A 27 8.04 -10.91 -6.30
N ARG A 28 7.32 -10.36 -5.33
CA ARG A 28 6.25 -11.05 -4.59
C ARG A 28 5.22 -10.06 -4.09
N LEU A 29 3.96 -10.48 -4.11
CA LEU A 29 2.83 -9.74 -3.57
C LEU A 29 2.07 -10.62 -2.57
N ASP A 30 1.90 -10.14 -1.35
CA ASP A 30 1.06 -10.77 -0.33
C ASP A 30 -0.11 -9.84 0.00
N ARG A 31 -1.33 -10.31 -0.20
CA ARG A 31 -2.53 -9.57 0.20
C ARG A 31 -2.90 -9.94 1.63
N VAL A 32 -3.20 -8.93 2.44
CA VAL A 32 -3.62 -9.10 3.83
C VAL A 32 -4.89 -8.30 4.11
N TYR A 33 -5.69 -8.82 5.04
CA TYR A 33 -6.91 -8.16 5.48
C TYR A 33 -6.67 -7.41 6.79
N GLY A 34 -6.49 -6.09 6.67
CA GLY A 34 -6.33 -5.17 7.81
C GLY A 34 -4.90 -5.01 8.32
N TRP A 35 -4.72 -3.99 9.17
CA TRP A 35 -3.41 -3.50 9.62
C TRP A 35 -2.63 -4.49 10.51
N GLY A 36 -3.33 -5.25 11.35
CA GLY A 36 -2.69 -6.24 12.22
C GLY A 36 -2.03 -7.37 11.43
N ALA A 37 -2.70 -7.86 10.39
CA ALA A 37 -2.15 -8.86 9.49
C ALA A 37 -0.95 -8.31 8.70
N ALA A 38 -1.03 -7.05 8.24
CA ALA A 38 0.08 -6.39 7.56
C ALA A 38 1.34 -6.33 8.43
N LEU A 39 1.20 -5.89 9.68
CA LEU A 39 2.31 -5.82 10.63
C LEU A 39 2.91 -7.19 10.95
N SER A 40 2.07 -8.22 11.13
CA SER A 40 2.54 -9.59 11.35
C SER A 40 3.37 -10.11 10.17
N SER A 41 3.10 -9.64 8.96
CA SER A 41 3.82 -10.01 7.74
C SER A 41 5.12 -9.21 7.52
N PHE A 42 5.49 -8.26 8.40
CA PHE A 42 6.75 -7.49 8.30
C PHE A 42 7.97 -8.27 8.82
N THR A 43 8.04 -9.57 8.55
CA THR A 43 9.16 -10.42 8.97
C THR A 43 9.62 -11.33 7.81
N PRO A 44 10.67 -10.95 7.05
CA PRO A 44 11.35 -9.65 7.09
C PRO A 44 10.45 -8.49 6.60
N PRO A 45 10.77 -7.22 6.92
CA PRO A 45 9.99 -6.08 6.44
C PRO A 45 9.90 -6.06 4.90
N PRO A 46 8.71 -5.80 4.33
CA PRO A 46 8.58 -5.72 2.87
C PRO A 46 9.26 -4.46 2.34
N THR A 47 9.54 -4.43 1.04
CA THR A 47 9.99 -3.20 0.38
C THR A 47 8.87 -2.16 0.33
N PHE A 48 7.64 -2.63 0.08
CA PHE A 48 6.47 -1.78 -0.08
C PHE A 48 5.29 -2.22 0.78
N LEU A 49 4.57 -1.25 1.31
CA LEU A 49 3.20 -1.40 1.82
C LEU A 49 2.26 -0.64 0.87
N LEU A 50 1.39 -1.36 0.18
CA LEU A 50 0.36 -0.78 -0.68
C LEU A 50 -0.97 -0.73 0.05
N ILE A 51 -1.53 0.47 0.20
CA ILE A 51 -2.85 0.71 0.76
C ILE A 51 -3.81 0.84 -0.43
N GLY A 52 -4.61 -0.20 -0.67
CA GLY A 52 -5.64 -0.22 -1.70
C GLY A 52 -6.97 0.28 -1.15
N ASP A 53 -7.63 -0.58 -0.39
CA ASP A 53 -8.84 -0.26 0.36
C ASP A 53 -8.64 -0.67 1.82
N PRO A 54 -8.36 0.29 2.73
CA PRO A 54 -8.15 -0.06 4.13
C PRO A 54 -9.45 -0.39 4.89
N GLY A 55 -10.62 -0.33 4.23
CA GLY A 55 -11.92 -0.52 4.84
C GLY A 55 -12.26 0.58 5.86
N SER A 56 -13.16 0.26 6.80
CA SER A 56 -13.52 1.17 7.89
C SER A 56 -12.36 1.31 8.87
N THR A 57 -11.61 2.42 8.79
CA THR A 57 -10.46 2.71 9.64
C THR A 57 -10.44 4.17 10.06
N SER A 58 -9.83 4.48 11.21
CA SER A 58 -9.70 5.87 11.66
C SER A 58 -8.48 6.55 11.04
N ALA A 59 -8.56 7.87 10.83
CA ALA A 59 -7.44 8.69 10.38
C ALA A 59 -6.18 8.58 11.28
N ALA A 60 -6.37 8.29 12.58
CA ALA A 60 -5.26 8.04 13.49
C ALA A 60 -4.56 6.70 13.19
N GLN A 61 -5.31 5.64 12.90
CA GLN A 61 -4.77 4.33 12.56
C GLN A 61 -3.94 4.40 11.27
N VAL A 62 -4.45 5.06 10.22
CA VAL A 62 -3.72 5.24 8.96
C VAL A 62 -2.38 5.95 9.20
N ARG A 63 -2.39 7.08 9.91
CA ARG A 63 -1.15 7.83 10.20
C ARG A 63 -0.14 7.03 11.01
N SER A 64 -0.60 6.32 12.03
CA SER A 64 0.28 5.45 12.83
C SER A 64 0.90 4.37 11.97
N MET A 65 0.10 3.78 11.06
CA MET A 65 0.61 2.74 10.18
C MET A 65 1.67 3.28 9.22
N VAL A 66 1.38 4.37 8.51
CA VAL A 66 2.37 4.98 7.61
C VAL A 66 3.69 5.29 8.34
N ARG A 67 3.61 5.85 9.56
CA ARG A 67 4.79 6.17 10.36
C ARG A 67 5.58 4.92 10.76
N ILE A 68 4.91 3.90 11.31
CA ILE A 68 5.58 2.65 11.73
C ILE A 68 6.26 1.98 10.54
N SER A 69 5.55 1.85 9.42
CA SER A 69 6.11 1.24 8.20
C SER A 69 7.35 1.97 7.73
N ARG A 70 7.30 3.30 7.67
CA ARG A 70 8.46 4.12 7.28
C ARG A 70 9.63 3.99 8.26
N THR A 71 9.37 3.94 9.57
CA THR A 71 10.42 3.70 10.58
C THR A 71 11.12 2.37 10.37
N LEU A 72 10.40 1.36 9.85
CA LEU A 72 10.95 0.04 9.51
C LEU A 72 11.60 0.00 8.12
N GLY A 73 11.76 1.14 7.44
CA GLY A 73 12.33 1.22 6.10
C GLY A 73 11.38 0.84 4.97
N VAL A 74 10.10 0.60 5.26
CA VAL A 74 9.09 0.22 4.27
C VAL A 74 8.56 1.47 3.56
N ARG A 75 8.51 1.42 2.23
CA ARG A 75 7.90 2.47 1.41
C ARG A 75 6.39 2.30 1.38
N VAL A 76 5.65 3.35 1.70
CA VAL A 76 4.18 3.27 1.74
C VAL A 76 3.60 3.93 0.49
N VAL A 77 2.74 3.20 -0.19
CA VAL A 77 2.06 3.61 -1.43
C VAL A 77 0.55 3.56 -1.18
N CYS A 78 -0.21 4.54 -1.68
CA CYS A 78 -1.67 4.54 -1.61
C CYS A 78 -2.26 4.55 -3.02
N ASP A 79 -3.12 3.59 -3.35
CA ASP A 79 -3.89 3.57 -4.60
C ASP A 79 -5.07 4.55 -4.51
N THR A 80 -4.95 5.69 -5.17
CA THR A 80 -5.96 6.75 -5.15
C THR A 80 -7.20 6.41 -5.98
N SER A 81 -7.12 5.43 -6.88
CA SER A 81 -8.27 4.98 -7.68
C SER A 81 -9.32 4.26 -6.83
N ARG A 82 -8.91 3.75 -5.66
CA ARG A 82 -9.75 3.01 -4.71
C ARG A 82 -10.33 3.86 -3.60
N THR A 83 -9.79 5.06 -3.39
CA THR A 83 -10.23 5.97 -2.33
C THR A 83 -11.38 6.89 -2.78
N SER A 84 -12.25 6.45 -3.68
CA SER A 84 -13.37 7.25 -4.18
C SER A 84 -14.53 7.26 -3.18
N GLY A 85 -14.70 8.41 -2.51
CA GLY A 85 -15.71 8.66 -1.47
C GLY A 85 -15.16 9.59 -0.38
N GLU A 86 -16.04 10.24 0.40
CA GLU A 86 -15.61 11.20 1.44
C GLU A 86 -14.63 10.58 2.46
N GLN A 87 -14.86 9.32 2.84
CA GLN A 87 -13.97 8.56 3.74
C GLN A 87 -12.64 8.19 3.07
N GLY A 88 -12.66 7.81 1.78
CA GLY A 88 -11.44 7.47 1.04
C GLY A 88 -10.53 8.68 0.83
N GLY A 89 -11.12 9.85 0.52
CA GLY A 89 -10.39 11.09 0.32
C GLY A 89 -9.64 11.56 1.57
N ASP A 90 -10.26 11.49 2.76
CA ASP A 90 -9.55 11.83 4.01
C ASP A 90 -8.46 10.80 4.32
N VAL A 91 -8.72 9.49 4.16
CA VAL A 91 -7.69 8.45 4.36
C VAL A 91 -6.46 8.70 3.50
N LEU A 92 -6.65 9.02 2.21
CA LEU A 92 -5.57 9.34 1.30
C LEU A 92 -4.79 10.59 1.74
N ALA A 93 -5.50 11.69 2.02
CA ALA A 93 -4.87 12.95 2.43
C ALA A 93 -4.03 12.76 3.70
N ARG A 94 -4.50 11.93 4.65
CA ARG A 94 -3.79 11.64 5.90
C ARG A 94 -2.61 10.70 5.70
N ALA A 95 -2.72 9.72 4.83
CA ALA A 95 -1.61 8.84 4.48
C ALA A 95 -0.48 9.65 3.83
N ILE A 96 -0.80 10.52 2.87
CA ILE A 96 0.16 11.42 2.21
C ILE A 96 0.79 12.38 3.21
N ALA A 97 -0.01 13.00 4.10
CA ALA A 97 0.51 13.88 5.15
C ALA A 97 1.43 13.15 6.15
N ALA A 98 1.29 11.83 6.30
CA ALA A 98 2.19 10.99 7.09
C ALA A 98 3.39 10.46 6.28
N GLY A 99 3.47 10.76 4.98
CA GLY A 99 4.59 10.44 4.11
C GLY A 99 4.37 9.23 3.19
N ALA A 100 3.13 8.82 2.93
CA ALA A 100 2.85 7.86 1.86
C ALA A 100 2.96 8.52 0.47
N THR A 101 3.35 7.74 -0.52
CA THR A 101 3.33 8.14 -1.93
C THR A 101 1.96 7.83 -2.53
N ALA A 102 1.33 8.83 -3.14
CA ALA A 102 0.11 8.63 -3.90
C ALA A 102 0.42 7.95 -5.24
N TRP A 103 -0.42 7.01 -5.64
CA TRP A 103 -0.36 6.33 -6.94
C TRP A 103 -1.76 6.17 -7.50
N ASP A 104 -1.94 6.42 -8.78
CA ASP A 104 -3.25 6.39 -9.44
C ASP A 104 -3.75 4.98 -9.79
N GLY A 105 -3.01 3.94 -9.39
CA GLY A 105 -3.33 2.54 -9.69
C GLY A 105 -3.00 2.13 -11.13
N THR A 106 -2.44 3.03 -11.94
CA THR A 106 -2.20 2.78 -13.37
C THR A 106 -0.81 2.18 -13.63
N PRO A 107 -0.68 1.36 -14.70
CA PRO A 107 0.62 0.87 -15.16
C PRO A 107 1.62 1.97 -15.54
N GLY A 108 1.14 3.10 -16.07
CA GLY A 108 2.02 4.19 -16.56
C GLY A 108 2.82 4.86 -15.44
N ALA A 109 2.27 4.96 -14.24
CA ALA A 109 2.93 5.55 -13.09
C ALA A 109 3.67 4.53 -12.20
N ALA A 110 3.43 3.22 -12.37
CA ALA A 110 3.96 2.19 -11.48
C ALA A 110 5.48 2.11 -11.47
N GLY A 111 6.13 2.35 -12.61
CA GLY A 111 7.59 2.42 -12.68
C GLY A 111 8.19 3.46 -11.73
N VAL A 112 7.60 4.66 -11.67
CA VAL A 112 8.09 5.71 -10.76
C VAL A 112 7.90 5.32 -9.29
N VAL A 113 6.82 4.61 -8.98
CA VAL A 113 6.42 4.31 -7.60
C VAL A 113 7.15 3.08 -7.03
N PHE A 114 7.31 2.02 -7.84
CA PHE A 114 7.81 0.73 -7.40
C PHE A 114 9.26 0.44 -7.81
N THR A 115 9.94 1.36 -8.50
CA THR A 115 11.38 1.22 -8.74
C THR A 115 12.16 1.35 -7.42
N PRO A 116 13.06 0.40 -7.07
CA PRO A 116 13.93 0.52 -5.90
C PRO A 116 14.73 1.83 -5.94
N ALA A 117 14.94 2.45 -4.78
CA ALA A 117 15.82 3.61 -4.66
C ALA A 117 17.29 3.20 -4.80
#